data_AF-A0A0D2RE06-F1
#
_entry.id   AF-A0A0D2RE06-F1
#
_cell.length_a   1.000
_cell.length_b   1.000
_cell.length_c   1.000
_cell.angle_alpha   90.00
_cell.angle_beta   90.00
_cell.angle_gamma   90.00
#
_symmetry.space_group_name_H-M   'P 1'
#
loop_
_entity.id
_entity.type
_entity.pdbx_description
1 polymer ?
#
loop_
_entity_poly.entity_id
_entity_poly.type
_entity_poly.pdbx_seq_one_letter_code
_entity_poly.pdbx_strand_id
1 'polypeptide(L)'
;MQNPEMATSKAEGKRRLKEMAEEEEEEEEDEDNSTTGDDDKKKKGKRGSSTVVGGSCPPACQVENCTADMTDAKRYHRRHKVCEFHAKAPVVRVAGIHQRFCQQCSRFHELSEFDETKRSCRRRLAGHNERRRKSSSEYHGEGSNY
;
A
#
# COMPACT_ATOMS: atom_id res chain seq x y z
N MET A 1 44.84 40.14 -17.15
CA MET A 1 44.47 39.23 -16.05
C MET A 1 43.03 38.79 -16.32
N GLN A 2 42.86 37.60 -16.90
CA GLN A 2 41.55 36.98 -17.07
C GLN A 2 41.02 36.48 -15.72
N ASN A 3 39.75 36.74 -15.44
CA ASN A 3 38.91 35.93 -14.55
C ASN A 3 37.84 35.26 -15.43
N PRO A 4 37.79 33.93 -15.55
CA PRO A 4 36.61 33.24 -16.04
C PRO A 4 36.06 32.32 -14.94
N GLU A 5 34.88 32.61 -14.41
CA GLU A 5 34.17 31.66 -13.55
C GLU A 5 32.68 31.53 -13.90
N MET A 6 32.34 30.26 -14.23
CA MET A 6 31.13 29.53 -13.88
C MET A 6 29.82 29.92 -14.58
N ALA A 7 29.67 29.44 -15.82
CA ALA A 7 28.35 29.11 -16.37
C ALA A 7 27.96 27.71 -15.85
N THR A 8 27.21 27.64 -14.75
CA THR A 8 26.58 26.39 -14.32
C THR A 8 25.15 26.31 -14.87
N SER A 9 24.92 25.19 -15.55
CA SER A 9 23.82 24.95 -16.46
C SER A 9 22.48 24.85 -15.74
N LYS A 10 21.53 25.72 -16.13
CA LYS A 10 20.11 25.78 -15.73
C LYS A 10 19.30 24.47 -15.91
N ALA A 11 19.92 23.35 -16.27
CA ALA A 11 19.27 22.07 -16.56
C ALA A 11 19.20 21.13 -15.34
N GLU A 12 20.08 21.28 -14.34
CA GLU A 12 20.13 20.32 -13.22
C GLU A 12 19.06 20.60 -12.15
N GLY A 13 18.77 21.88 -11.86
CA GLY A 13 17.76 22.25 -10.86
C GLY A 13 16.31 21.91 -11.23
N LYS A 14 16.02 21.75 -12.53
CA LYS A 14 14.67 21.43 -13.02
C LYS A 14 14.28 19.97 -12.80
N ARG A 15 15.27 19.08 -12.77
CA ARG A 15 15.06 17.64 -12.59
C ARG A 15 14.61 17.33 -11.17
N ARG A 16 15.27 17.95 -10.19
CA ARG A 16 15.01 17.74 -8.76
C ARG A 16 13.66 18.29 -8.27
N LEU A 17 13.13 19.36 -8.88
CA LEU A 17 11.81 19.91 -8.53
C LEU A 17 10.66 19.07 -9.13
N LYS A 18 10.88 18.43 -10.28
CA LYS A 18 9.87 17.55 -10.89
C LYS A 18 9.71 16.25 -10.10
N GLU A 19 10.80 15.71 -9.58
CA GLU A 19 10.78 14.50 -8.74
C GLU A 19 10.04 14.71 -7.41
N MET A 20 10.01 15.94 -6.87
CA MET A 20 9.29 16.25 -5.63
C MET A 20 7.78 16.47 -5.84
N ALA A 21 7.37 16.99 -7.00
CA ALA A 21 5.96 17.22 -7.31
C ALA A 21 5.21 15.91 -7.64
N GLU A 22 5.89 14.95 -8.28
CA GLU A 22 5.29 13.65 -8.64
C GLU A 22 5.10 12.73 -7.41
N GLU A 23 5.84 12.93 -6.31
CA GLU A 23 5.63 12.19 -5.05
C GLU A 23 4.43 12.71 -4.23
N GLU A 24 4.00 13.98 -4.39
CA GLU A 24 2.82 14.53 -3.71
C GLU A 24 1.50 14.15 -4.41
N GLU A 25 1.49 13.98 -5.74
CA GLU A 25 0.27 13.62 -6.50
C GLU A 25 -0.18 12.15 -6.29
N GLU A 26 0.73 11.23 -5.94
CA GLU A 26 0.38 9.80 -5.72
C GLU A 26 -0.37 9.54 -4.40
N GLU A 27 -0.44 10.49 -3.45
CA GLU A 27 -1.15 10.27 -2.17
C GLU A 27 -2.68 10.46 -2.27
N GLU A 28 -3.19 11.08 -3.34
CA GLU A 28 -4.60 11.52 -3.44
C GLU A 28 -5.53 10.55 -4.22
N GLU A 29 -5.01 9.57 -4.99
CA GLU A 29 -5.83 8.78 -5.95
C GLU A 29 -6.46 7.47 -5.41
N ASP A 30 -6.30 7.11 -4.14
CA ASP A 30 -6.87 5.85 -3.59
C ASP A 30 -8.31 5.97 -3.06
N GLU A 31 -9.00 7.10 -3.28
CA GLU A 31 -10.38 7.35 -2.83
C GLU A 31 -11.40 7.42 -3.97
N ASP A 32 -11.69 6.30 -4.64
CA ASP A 32 -13.06 5.95 -5.09
C ASP A 32 -13.04 4.62 -5.87
N ASN A 33 -13.53 3.57 -5.23
CA ASN A 33 -14.24 2.53 -5.98
C ASN A 33 -15.36 2.02 -5.09
N SER A 34 -16.43 2.81 -5.05
CA SER A 34 -17.73 2.41 -4.54
C SER A 34 -18.60 1.95 -5.70
N THR A 35 -18.38 0.74 -6.20
CA THR A 35 -19.40 0.04 -7.01
C THR A 35 -20.43 -0.58 -6.06
N THR A 36 -21.47 0.20 -5.70
CA THR A 36 -22.66 -0.30 -5.02
C THR A 36 -23.53 -1.07 -6.02
N GLY A 37 -23.27 -2.38 -6.14
CA GLY A 37 -24.21 -3.32 -6.74
C GLY A 37 -25.16 -3.85 -5.66
N ASP A 38 -26.37 -3.30 -5.63
CA ASP A 38 -27.51 -3.88 -4.91
C ASP A 38 -28.06 -5.05 -5.75
N ASP A 39 -28.02 -6.27 -5.21
CA ASP A 39 -28.72 -7.41 -5.80
C ASP A 39 -29.20 -8.34 -4.67
N ASP A 40 -30.40 -8.00 -4.19
CA ASP A 40 -31.23 -8.85 -3.36
C ASP A 40 -31.69 -10.08 -4.18
N LYS A 41 -31.02 -11.23 -4.02
CA LYS A 41 -31.52 -12.50 -4.57
C LYS A 41 -31.31 -13.71 -3.66
N LYS A 42 -32.26 -13.84 -2.75
CA LYS A 42 -32.78 -15.09 -2.16
C LYS A 42 -32.73 -16.30 -3.11
N LYS A 43 -31.86 -17.30 -2.83
CA LYS A 43 -32.23 -18.75 -2.80
C LYS A 43 -31.09 -19.69 -2.36
N LYS A 44 -31.34 -20.34 -1.21
CA LYS A 44 -31.09 -21.75 -0.83
C LYS A 44 -29.89 -22.49 -1.46
N GLY A 45 -28.86 -22.72 -0.63
CA GLY A 45 -27.92 -23.84 -0.76
C GLY A 45 -27.70 -24.50 0.60
N LYS A 46 -28.35 -25.65 0.83
CA LYS A 46 -28.05 -26.56 1.94
C LYS A 46 -26.76 -27.33 1.61
N ARG A 47 -25.80 -27.37 2.55
CA ARG A 47 -25.04 -28.55 3.05
C ARG A 47 -23.61 -28.14 3.44
N GLY A 48 -23.25 -28.42 4.69
CA GLY A 48 -21.90 -28.25 5.23
C GLY A 48 -21.89 -28.09 6.74
N SER A 49 -22.31 -29.16 7.43
CA SER A 49 -22.33 -29.27 8.89
C SER A 49 -20.91 -29.20 9.47
N SER A 50 -20.65 -28.20 10.32
CA SER A 50 -19.83 -28.44 11.52
C SER A 50 -20.33 -27.54 12.65
N THR A 51 -20.78 -28.22 13.68
CA THR A 51 -21.37 -27.72 14.92
C THR A 51 -20.27 -27.10 15.78
N VAL A 52 -20.25 -25.77 15.93
CA VAL A 52 -19.79 -25.13 17.18
C VAL A 52 -20.65 -23.90 17.46
N VAL A 53 -21.31 -23.99 18.60
CA VAL A 53 -21.97 -22.97 19.42
C VAL A 53 -21.80 -21.48 19.02
N GLY A 54 -22.92 -20.89 18.61
CA GLY A 54 -23.45 -19.60 19.07
C GLY A 54 -22.46 -18.51 19.49
N GLY A 55 -22.20 -17.61 18.55
CA GLY A 55 -21.55 -16.33 18.78
C GLY A 55 -20.96 -15.83 17.48
N SER A 56 -21.78 -15.25 16.60
CA SER A 56 -21.27 -14.47 15.47
C SER A 56 -20.59 -13.24 16.05
N CYS A 57 -19.37 -13.38 16.56
CA CYS A 57 -18.57 -12.23 16.95
C CYS A 57 -18.51 -11.33 15.72
N PRO A 58 -18.91 -10.06 15.83
CA PRO A 58 -18.86 -9.15 14.70
C PRO A 58 -17.43 -9.15 14.16
N PRO A 59 -17.24 -9.04 12.83
CA PRO A 59 -15.91 -8.91 12.28
C PRO A 59 -15.22 -7.74 12.99
N ALA A 60 -14.10 -8.03 13.64
CA ALA A 60 -13.35 -7.08 14.46
C ALA A 60 -11.93 -6.94 13.93
N CYS A 61 -11.34 -5.77 14.17
CA CYS A 61 -9.96 -5.51 13.80
C CYS A 61 -9.02 -6.31 14.70
N GLN A 62 -7.97 -6.91 14.13
CA GLN A 62 -6.99 -7.70 14.88
C GLN A 62 -5.99 -6.85 15.71
N VAL A 63 -6.06 -5.52 15.62
CA VAL A 63 -5.22 -4.61 16.41
C VAL A 63 -5.70 -4.60 17.85
N GLU A 64 -4.76 -4.63 18.79
CA GLU A 64 -5.06 -4.65 20.22
C GLU A 64 -5.88 -3.45 20.65
N ASN A 65 -6.90 -3.71 21.48
CA ASN A 65 -7.82 -2.70 22.00
C ASN A 65 -8.58 -1.91 20.92
N CYS A 66 -8.60 -2.40 19.67
CA CYS A 66 -9.43 -1.82 18.63
C CYS A 66 -10.87 -2.36 18.74
N THR A 67 -11.82 -1.47 18.98
CA THR A 67 -13.25 -1.79 19.04
C THR A 67 -14.00 -1.30 17.81
N ALA A 68 -13.30 -1.07 16.69
CA ALA A 68 -13.92 -0.63 15.45
C ALA A 68 -14.88 -1.70 14.92
N ASP A 69 -16.13 -1.31 14.68
CA ASP A 69 -17.10 -2.17 14.00
C ASP A 69 -16.71 -2.34 12.53
N MET A 70 -16.60 -3.58 12.08
CA MET A 70 -16.30 -3.89 10.69
C MET A 70 -17.48 -4.51 9.94
N THR A 71 -18.70 -4.46 10.49
CA THR A 71 -19.91 -5.02 9.87
C THR A 71 -20.13 -4.45 8.47
N ASP A 72 -20.08 -3.12 8.34
CA ASP A 72 -20.26 -2.37 7.09
C ASP A 72 -18.94 -1.97 6.40
N ALA A 73 -17.79 -2.45 6.89
CA ALA A 73 -16.51 -2.12 6.29
C ALA A 73 -16.36 -2.71 4.86
N LYS A 74 -15.56 -2.06 4.01
CA LYS A 74 -15.26 -2.55 2.64
C LYS A 74 -14.78 -4.01 2.70
N ARG A 75 -15.11 -4.81 1.68
CA ARG A 75 -14.81 -6.25 1.63
C ARG A 75 -13.33 -6.56 1.88
N TYR A 76 -12.43 -5.70 1.39
CA TYR A 76 -10.99 -5.79 1.63
C TYR A 76 -10.65 -5.76 3.13
N HIS A 77 -11.10 -4.72 3.83
CA HIS A 77 -10.91 -4.54 5.28
C HIS A 77 -11.44 -5.75 6.07
N ARG A 78 -12.67 -6.20 5.77
CA ARG A 78 -13.25 -7.40 6.40
C ARG A 78 -12.43 -8.66 6.18
N ARG A 79 -11.97 -8.90 4.95
CA ARG A 79 -11.13 -10.07 4.60
C ARG A 79 -9.81 -10.09 5.38
N HIS A 80 -9.19 -8.92 5.55
CA HIS A 80 -7.88 -8.78 6.19
C HIS A 80 -7.95 -8.45 7.69
N LYS A 81 -9.17 -8.37 8.26
CA LYS A 81 -9.44 -8.07 9.68
C LYS A 81 -8.69 -6.83 10.15
N VAL A 82 -8.70 -5.79 9.33
CA VAL A 82 -8.07 -4.49 9.59
C VAL A 82 -9.06 -3.39 9.25
N CYS A 83 -9.29 -2.44 10.17
CA CYS A 83 -10.13 -1.28 9.89
C CYS A 83 -9.36 -0.28 9.01
N GLU A 84 -10.08 0.66 8.39
CA GLU A 84 -9.48 1.65 7.49
C GLU A 84 -8.38 2.47 8.17
N PHE A 85 -8.61 2.89 9.42
CA PHE A 85 -7.63 3.62 10.21
C PHE A 85 -6.33 2.82 10.38
N HIS A 86 -6.40 1.56 10.81
CA HIS A 86 -5.22 0.72 11.05
C HIS A 86 -4.56 0.21 9.77
N ALA A 87 -5.26 0.21 8.64
CA ALA A 87 -4.66 -0.06 7.34
C ALA A 87 -3.72 1.08 6.92
N LYS A 88 -4.05 2.33 7.31
CA LYS A 88 -3.28 3.54 7.00
C LYS A 88 -2.30 3.95 8.12
N ALA A 89 -2.49 3.47 9.35
CA ALA A 89 -1.69 3.84 10.51
C ALA A 89 -0.20 3.48 10.35
N PRO A 90 0.73 4.35 10.77
CA PRO A 90 2.16 4.09 10.69
C PRO A 90 2.62 3.02 11.69
N VAL A 91 1.96 2.93 12.86
CA VAL A 91 2.29 1.98 13.94
C VAL A 91 1.02 1.48 14.59
N VAL A 92 0.93 0.18 14.84
CA VAL A 92 -0.12 -0.48 15.61
C VAL A 92 0.47 -1.55 16.53
N ARG A 93 -0.26 -1.93 17.58
CA ARG A 93 0.08 -3.10 18.42
C ARG A 93 -0.77 -4.30 18.02
N VAL A 94 -0.12 -5.39 17.63
CA VAL A 94 -0.77 -6.67 17.31
C VAL A 94 0.02 -7.76 18.03
N ALA A 95 -0.65 -8.54 18.88
CA ALA A 95 -0.02 -9.61 19.68
C ALA A 95 1.23 -9.16 20.47
N GLY A 96 1.18 -7.96 21.04
CA GLY A 96 2.21 -7.35 21.87
C GLY A 96 3.31 -6.63 21.11
N ILE A 97 3.33 -6.73 19.78
CA ILE A 97 4.43 -6.26 18.93
C ILE A 97 4.00 -5.02 18.15
N HIS A 98 4.92 -4.05 18.02
CA HIS A 98 4.73 -2.91 17.12
C HIS A 98 4.87 -3.35 15.67
N GLN A 99 3.77 -3.22 14.94
CA GLN A 99 3.66 -3.64 13.56
C GLN A 99 3.06 -2.53 12.69
N ARG A 100 3.21 -2.67 11.38
CA ARG A 100 2.56 -1.83 10.37
C ARG A 100 1.93 -2.70 9.30
N PHE A 101 0.80 -2.27 8.76
CA PHE A 101 0.14 -2.98 7.67
C PHE A 101 0.87 -2.73 6.35
N CYS A 102 1.32 -3.81 5.69
CA CYS A 102 1.94 -3.72 4.37
C CYS A 102 0.86 -3.83 3.29
N GLN A 103 0.66 -2.77 2.50
CA GLN A 103 -0.37 -2.73 1.44
C GLN A 103 -0.17 -3.84 0.40
N GLN A 104 1.08 -4.09 0.01
CA GLN A 104 1.43 -5.08 -1.00
C GLN A 104 1.31 -6.53 -0.52
N CYS A 105 1.47 -6.77 0.78
CA CYS A 105 1.32 -8.10 1.37
C CYS A 105 -0.09 -8.34 1.93
N SER A 106 -0.85 -7.26 2.17
CA SER A 106 -2.12 -7.28 2.89
C SER A 106 -2.02 -7.99 4.27
N ARG A 107 -0.91 -7.76 4.98
CA ARG A 107 -0.53 -8.37 6.26
C ARG A 107 0.23 -7.38 7.13
N PHE A 108 0.16 -7.58 8.44
CA PHE A 108 1.01 -6.86 9.40
C PHE A 108 2.42 -7.45 9.43
N HIS A 109 3.41 -6.56 9.45
CA HIS A 109 4.83 -6.86 9.60
C HIS A 109 5.40 -6.00 10.72
N GLU A 110 6.48 -6.44 11.36
CA GLU A 110 7.19 -5.62 12.35
C GLU A 110 7.69 -4.32 11.73
N LEU A 111 7.76 -3.24 12.53
CA LEU A 111 8.25 -1.95 12.04
C LEU A 111 9.67 -2.02 11.46
N SER A 112 10.50 -2.94 11.98
CA SER A 112 11.86 -3.21 11.50
C SER A 112 11.92 -3.70 10.04
N GLU A 113 10.81 -4.20 9.49
CA GLU A 113 10.71 -4.62 8.09
C GLU A 113 10.39 -3.48 7.12
N PHE A 114 10.25 -2.24 7.60
CA PHE A 114 9.91 -1.06 6.79
C PHE A 114 11.04 -0.02 6.79
N ASP A 115 11.02 0.85 5.78
CA ASP A 115 11.91 2.02 5.66
C ASP A 115 11.20 3.33 6.05
N GLU A 116 10.05 3.24 6.73
CA GLU A 116 9.11 4.29 7.17
C GLU A 116 8.52 5.16 6.04
N THR A 117 9.36 5.63 5.14
CA THR A 117 9.08 6.36 3.89
C THR A 117 8.10 5.68 2.95
N LYS A 118 8.08 4.34 2.91
CA LYS A 118 7.21 3.58 2.02
C LYS A 118 6.28 2.64 2.81
N ARG A 119 5.04 2.48 2.33
CA ARG A 119 3.98 1.66 2.96
C ARG A 119 4.09 0.16 2.66
N SER A 120 5.12 -0.27 1.94
CA SER A 120 5.40 -1.68 1.66
C SER A 120 6.67 -2.14 2.38
N CYS A 121 6.71 -3.42 2.80
CA CYS A 121 7.88 -3.95 3.47
C CYS A 121 9.09 -4.07 2.51
N ARG A 122 10.30 -3.96 3.06
CA ARG A 122 11.59 -3.98 2.34
C ARG A 122 11.68 -5.10 1.32
N ARG A 123 11.25 -6.32 1.71
CA ARG A 123 11.27 -7.52 0.86
C ARG A 123 10.49 -7.32 -0.44
N ARG A 124 9.32 -6.68 -0.38
CA ARG A 124 8.51 -6.42 -1.58
C ARG A 124 9.10 -5.27 -2.38
N LEU A 125 9.51 -4.20 -1.71
CA LEU A 125 10.06 -2.99 -2.33
C LEU A 125 11.32 -3.29 -3.16
N ALA A 126 12.20 -4.16 -2.66
CA ALA A 126 13.40 -4.60 -3.40
C ALA A 126 13.05 -5.18 -4.78
N GLY A 127 12.03 -6.04 -4.86
CA GLY A 127 11.59 -6.61 -6.14
C GLY A 127 10.94 -5.60 -7.09
N HIS A 128 10.23 -4.60 -6.56
CA HIS A 128 9.70 -3.50 -7.39
C HIS A 128 10.83 -2.62 -7.94
N ASN A 129 11.81 -2.28 -7.10
CA ASN A 129 12.95 -1.45 -7.48
C ASN A 129 13.81 -2.11 -8.55
N GLU A 130 14.05 -3.43 -8.45
CA GLU A 130 14.81 -4.15 -9.47
C GLU A 130 14.14 -4.13 -10.84
N ARG A 131 12.81 -4.37 -10.89
CA ARG A 131 12.07 -4.32 -12.16
C ARG A 131 12.11 -2.93 -12.81
N ARG A 132 11.97 -1.86 -12.01
CA ARG A 132 12.10 -0.48 -12.52
C ARG A 132 13.50 -0.17 -13.06
N ARG A 133 14.55 -0.68 -12.42
CA ARG A 133 15.94 -0.50 -12.90
C ARG A 133 16.18 -1.22 -14.23
N LYS A 134 15.60 -2.41 -14.43
CA LYS A 134 15.72 -3.16 -15.70
C LYS A 134 14.98 -2.47 -16.85
N SER A 135 13.75 -2.01 -16.64
CA SER A 135 12.95 -1.38 -17.70
C SER A 135 13.55 -0.07 -18.23
N SER A 136 14.27 0.68 -17.39
CA SER A 136 14.97 1.91 -17.82
C SER A 136 16.23 1.62 -18.66
N SER A 137 16.83 0.44 -18.52
CA SER A 137 18.09 0.09 -19.20
C SER A 137 17.88 -0.47 -20.60
N GLU A 138 16.74 -1.11 -20.88
CA GLU A 138 16.50 -1.74 -22.20
C GLU A 138 16.11 -0.74 -23.29
N TYR A 139 15.70 0.49 -22.94
CA TYR A 139 15.31 1.51 -23.93
C TYR A 139 16.45 2.43 -24.39
N HIS A 140 17.68 2.26 -23.90
CA HIS A 140 18.85 3.10 -24.29
C HIS A 140 19.86 2.36 -25.19
N GLY A 141 19.52 1.16 -25.69
CA GLY A 141 20.49 0.26 -26.33
C GLY A 141 20.40 0.06 -27.84
N GLU A 142 19.29 0.38 -28.52
CA GLU A 142 19.11 -0.02 -29.92
C GLU A 142 18.48 1.09 -30.76
N GLY A 143 19.32 2.01 -31.22
CA GLY A 143 18.92 3.11 -32.09
C GLY A 143 20.10 3.79 -32.76
N SER A 144 21.12 3.03 -33.18
CA SER A 144 22.17 3.53 -34.06
C SER A 144 22.74 2.40 -34.90
N ASN A 145 22.04 2.10 -35.99
CA ASN A 145 22.63 1.75 -37.29
C ASN A 145 21.51 1.49 -38.30
N TYR A 146 21.12 2.53 -39.03
CA TYR A 146 21.20 2.55 -40.49
C TYR A 146 21.01 4.00 -40.98
#